data_AF-A0A3D0TH06-F1
#
_entry.id   AF-A0A3D0TH06-F1
#
_cell.length_a   1.000
_cell.length_b   1.000
_cell.length_c   1.000
_cell.angle_alpha   90.00
_cell.angle_beta   90.00
_cell.angle_gamma   90.00
#
_symmetry.space_group_name_H-M   'P 1'
#
loop_
_entity.id
_entity.type
_entity.pdbx_description
1 polymer ?
#
loop_
_entity_poly.entity_id
_entity_poly.type
_entity_poly.pdbx_seq_one_letter_code
_entity_poly.pdbx_strand_id
1 'polypeptide(L)' 'MKSNKKAILRMLEKQGDSLSVKQIRGSLGLEKAATAKLKAELLKLIKAGKIAKHGTRYQKSQEITERTGSKAK' A
#
# COMPACT_ATOMS: atom_id res chain seq x y z
N MET A 1 -14.01 5.00 -14.03
CA MET A 1 -13.90 4.61 -12.60
C MET A 1 -12.91 5.53 -11.90
N LYS A 2 -13.23 6.01 -10.70
CA LYS A 2 -12.35 6.87 -9.90
C LYS A 2 -11.13 6.07 -9.41
N SER A 3 -9.94 6.65 -9.40
CA SER A 3 -8.72 5.98 -8.91
C SER A 3 -8.78 5.75 -7.40
N ASN A 4 -8.40 4.56 -6.92
CA ASN A 4 -8.49 4.21 -5.49
C ASN A 4 -7.30 4.70 -4.67
N LYS A 5 -6.36 5.43 -5.29
CA LYS A 5 -5.10 5.89 -4.67
C LYS A 5 -5.28 6.56 -3.31
N LYS A 6 -6.21 7.53 -3.19
CA LYS A 6 -6.46 8.24 -1.92
C LYS A 6 -7.00 7.30 -0.84
N ALA A 7 -7.89 6.38 -1.21
CA ALA A 7 -8.46 5.41 -0.29
C ALA A 7 -7.40 4.43 0.23
N ILE A 8 -6.52 3.93 -0.66
CA ILE A 8 -5.40 3.03 -0.29
C ILE A 8 -4.47 3.73 0.70
N LEU A 9 -4.08 4.98 0.44
CA LEU A 9 -3.19 5.73 1.33
C LEU A 9 -3.84 5.96 2.71
N ARG A 10 -5.08 6.45 2.75
CA ARG A 10 -5.81 6.67 4.01
C ARG A 10 -5.97 5.40 4.84
N MET A 11 -6.10 4.26 4.18
CA MET A 11 -6.24 2.97 4.85
C MET A 11 -4.90 2.49 5.43
N LEU A 12 -3.81 2.60 4.66
CA LEU A 12 -2.45 2.30 5.14
C LEU A 12 -1.99 3.25 6.24
N GLU A 13 -2.49 4.49 6.28
CA GLU A 13 -2.29 5.44 7.39
C GLU A 13 -2.98 4.99 8.67
N LYS A 14 -4.26 4.60 8.58
CA LYS A 14 -5.07 4.26 9.75
C LYS A 14 -4.70 2.92 10.38
N GLN A 15 -4.36 1.92 9.57
CA GLN A 15 -4.10 0.58 10.11
C GLN A 15 -2.72 0.44 10.74
N GLY A 16 -1.75 1.31 10.44
CA GLY A 16 -0.36 1.22 10.93
C GLY A 16 0.42 0.00 10.41
N ASP A 17 -0.28 -1.08 10.11
CA ASP A 17 0.21 -2.37 9.65
C ASP A 17 0.34 -2.49 8.14
N SER A 18 1.13 -3.48 7.73
CA SER A 18 1.29 -3.88 6.34
C SER A 18 0.11 -4.75 5.86
N LEU A 19 -0.50 -4.40 4.72
CA LEU A 19 -1.68 -5.04 4.17
C LEU A 19 -1.39 -5.81 2.89
N SER A 20 -2.02 -6.97 2.72
CA SER A 20 -1.98 -7.72 1.47
C SER A 20 -2.94 -7.12 0.42
N VAL A 21 -2.69 -7.43 -0.86
CA VAL A 21 -3.60 -7.06 -1.96
C VAL A 21 -5.03 -7.56 -1.71
N LYS A 22 -5.20 -8.73 -1.08
CA LYS A 22 -6.52 -9.31 -0.76
C LYS A 22 -7.26 -8.46 0.27
N GLN A 23 -6.58 -7.99 1.32
CA GLN A 23 -7.15 -7.12 2.35
C GLN A 23 -7.50 -5.76 1.76
N ILE A 24 -6.58 -5.15 0.99
CA ILE A 24 -6.83 -3.86 0.33
C ILE A 24 -8.04 -3.96 -0.60
N ARG A 25 -8.11 -5.01 -1.42
CA ARG A 25 -9.25 -5.25 -2.30
C ARG A 25 -10.57 -5.41 -1.53
N GLY A 26 -10.56 -6.21 -0.47
CA GLY A 26 -11.75 -6.47 0.36
C GLY A 26 -12.28 -5.21 1.02
N SER A 27 -11.39 -4.42 1.64
CA SER A 27 -11.76 -3.16 2.29
C SER A 27 -12.25 -2.08 1.33
N LEU A 28 -11.82 -2.14 0.07
CA LEU A 28 -12.29 -1.23 -0.99
C LEU A 28 -13.58 -1.74 -1.68
N GLY A 29 -14.12 -2.89 -1.28
CA GLY A 29 -15.31 -3.48 -1.92
C GLY A 29 -15.09 -3.82 -3.40
N LEU A 30 -13.84 -4.09 -3.80
CA LEU A 30 -13.49 -4.33 -5.20
C LEU A 30 -13.71 -5.79 -5.59
N GLU A 31 -14.26 -6.00 -6.78
CA GLU A 31 -14.41 -7.33 -7.34
C GLU A 31 -13.06 -8.00 -7.65
N LYS A 32 -13.06 -9.34 -7.76
CA LYS A 32 -11.85 -10.11 -8.10
C LYS A 32 -11.23 -9.67 -9.43
N ALA A 33 -12.05 -9.28 -10.42
CA ALA A 33 -11.59 -8.78 -11.72
C ALA A 33 -10.76 -7.48 -11.61
N ALA A 34 -10.98 -6.66 -10.58
CA ALA A 34 -10.23 -5.43 -10.35
C ALA A 34 -8.83 -5.66 -9.75
N THR A 35 -8.46 -6.90 -9.42
CA THR A 35 -7.17 -7.23 -8.79
C THR A 35 -5.96 -6.78 -9.64
N ALA A 36 -6.03 -6.98 -10.96
CA ALA A 36 -4.96 -6.56 -11.87
C ALA A 36 -4.76 -5.04 -11.86
N LYS A 37 -5.87 -4.29 -11.91
CA LYS A 37 -5.86 -2.82 -11.84
C LYS A 37 -5.35 -2.33 -10.48
N LEU A 38 -5.75 -2.98 -9.38
CA LEU A 38 -5.27 -2.66 -8.03
C LEU A 38 -3.75 -2.86 -7.91
N LYS A 39 -3.21 -3.98 -8.44
CA LYS A 39 -1.76 -4.21 -8.47
C LYS A 39 -1.03 -3.11 -9.25
N ALA A 40 -1.59 -2.65 -10.37
CA ALA A 40 -1.02 -1.56 -11.15
C ALA A 40 -1.04 -0.22 -10.39
N GLU A 41 -2.12 0.09 -9.65
CA GLU A 41 -2.19 1.28 -8.79
C GLU A 41 -1.18 1.22 -7.65
N LEU A 42 -1.04 0.07 -6.98
CA LEU A 42 -0.04 -0.14 -5.93
C LEU A 42 1.37 0.03 -6.47
N LEU A 43 1.68 -0.50 -7.66
CA LEU A 43 2.98 -0.30 -8.30
C LEU A 43 3.27 1.18 -8.58
N LYS A 44 2.27 1.96 -9.02
CA LYS A 44 2.41 3.41 -9.22
C LYS A 44 2.70 4.13 -7.90
N LEU A 45 2.09 3.70 -6.80
CA LEU A 45 2.33 4.28 -5.47
C LEU A 45 3.73 3.93 -4.92
N ILE A 46 4.23 2.72 -5.21
CA ILE A 46 5.60 2.31 -4.88
C ILE A 46 6.60 3.16 -5.66
N LYS A 47 6.42 3.28 -6.97
CA LYS A 47 7.29 4.12 -7.81
C LYS A 47 7.28 5.59 -7.40
N ALA A 48 6.16 6.07 -6.86
CA ALA A 48 6.03 7.42 -6.33
C ALA A 48 6.60 7.58 -4.89
N GLY A 49 7.19 6.53 -4.30
CA GLY A 49 7.75 6.58 -2.94
C GLY A 49 6.71 6.73 -1.83
N LYS A 50 5.41 6.57 -2.12
CA LYS A 50 4.34 6.79 -1.12
C LYS A 50 4.09 5.56 -0.24
N ILE A 51 4.36 4.37 -0.78
CA ILE A 51 4.18 3.09 -0.09
C ILE A 51 5.38 2.19 -0.37
N ALA A 52 5.72 1.32 0.57
CA ALA A 52 6.73 0.28 0.44
C ALA A 52 6.07 -1.10 0.31
N LYS A 53 6.76 -2.04 -0.32
CA LYS A 53 6.34 -3.44 -0.43
C LYS A 53 7.36 -4.34 0.27
N HIS A 54 6.90 -5.08 1.27
CA HIS A 54 7.68 -6.09 2.00
C HIS A 54 7.07 -7.46 1.72
N GLY A 55 7.71 -8.25 0.86
CA GLY A 55 7.19 -9.55 0.43
C GLY A 55 5.83 -9.43 -0.26
N THR A 56 4.77 -9.94 0.36
CA THR A 56 3.40 -9.90 -0.16
C THR A 56 2.54 -8.76 0.42
N ARG A 57 3.12 -7.93 1.30
CA ARG A 57 2.41 -6.89 2.04
C ARG A 57 2.89 -5.49 1.63
N TYR A 58 1.99 -4.53 1.75
CA TYR A 58 2.17 -3.12 1.40
C TYR A 58 1.99 -2.27 2.65
N GLN A 59 2.87 -1.31 2.86
CA GLN A 59 2.83 -0.40 4.00
C GLN A 59 3.02 1.03 3.51
N LYS A 60 2.48 2.02 4.23
CA LYS A 60 2.81 3.42 3.94
C LYS A 60 4.32 3.61 4.11
N SER A 61 4.95 4.29 3.14
CA SER A 61 6.33 4.71 3.35
C SER A 61 6.29 5.75 4.45
N GLN A 62 6.97 5.49 5.56
CA GLN A 62 7.40 6.61 6.38
C GLN A 62 8.21 7.49 5.44
N GLU A 63 7.84 8.77 5.34
CA GLU A 63 8.73 9.74 4.75
C GLU A 63 10.06 9.50 5.45
N ILE A 64 11.09 9.13 4.68
CA ILE A 64 12.44 8.99 5.23
C ILE A 64 12.89 10.43 5.45
N THR A 65 12.34 11.10 6.45
CA THR A 65 13.12 12.10 7.16
C THR A 65 14.21 11.27 7.82
N GLU A 66 15.42 11.40 7.31
CA GLU A 66 16.62 10.68 7.71
C GLU A 66 16.64 10.41 9.22
N ARG A 67 16.31 9.17 9.60
CA ARG A 67 16.67 8.46 10.83
C ARG A 67 15.71 7.28 10.94
N THR A 68 16.19 6.11 10.56
CA THR A 68 16.47 5.03 11.52
C THR A 68 16.91 3.83 10.69
N GLY A 69 18.22 3.67 10.55
CA GLY A 69 18.77 2.33 10.44
C GLY A 69 18.44 1.61 11.74
N SER A 70 17.42 0.76 11.72
CA SER A 70 17.21 -0.21 12.80
C SER A 70 17.65 -1.57 12.28
N LYS A 71 18.84 -1.92 12.76
CA LYS A 71 19.43 -3.26 12.80
C LYS A 71 18.36 -4.32 13.06
N ALA A 72 18.34 -5.35 12.23
CA ALA A 72 17.94 -6.66 12.69
C ALA A 72 18.97 -7.10 13.76
N LYS A 73 18.49 -7.42 14.96
CA LYS A 73 19.27 -8.11 15.98
C LYS A 73 19.12 -9.61 15.77
#